data_AF-A0A5C7P5D6-F1
#
_entry.id   AF-A0A5C7P5D6-F1
#
_cell.length_a   1.000
_cell.length_b   1.000
_cell.length_c   1.000
_cell.angle_alpha   90.00
_cell.angle_beta   90.00
_cell.angle_gamma   90.00
#
_symmetry.space_group_name_H-M   'P 1'
#
loop_
_entity.id
_entity.type
_entity.pdbx_description
1 polymer ?
#
loop_
_entity_poly.entity_id
_entity_poly.type
_entity_poly.pdbx_seq_one_letter_code
_entity_poly.pdbx_strand_id
1 'polypeptide(L)'
;MSNFDPAAFLEMPIDQPLERRNPLPAGRDYIAEIKSVEPKPWTKTAEDGTSKSGIRLAVQIQLQVPEELRPLGYDSGVFTLTESIMLDLNASGGLDTAPGRNNTLRQYREALGMNKPGEVFRFSQMVGKLVTVKLKHEDYLGVPQERVAAIAGA
;
A
#
# COMPACT_ATOMS: atom_id res chain seq x y z
N MET A 1 -33.85 17.11 -7.60
CA MET A 1 -32.68 16.51 -6.94
C MET A 1 -32.97 16.50 -5.46
N SER A 2 -33.01 15.33 -4.81
CA SER A 2 -33.16 15.26 -3.36
C SER A 2 -31.96 15.94 -2.71
N ASN A 3 -32.20 16.85 -1.76
CA ASN A 3 -31.13 17.48 -1.01
C ASN A 3 -30.56 16.42 -0.04
N PHE A 4 -29.34 15.95 -0.29
CA PHE A 4 -28.64 15.05 0.62
C PHE A 4 -28.27 15.84 1.89
N ASP A 5 -28.75 15.41 3.05
CA ASP A 5 -28.38 15.95 4.35
C ASP A 5 -27.36 15.00 5.02
N PRO A 6 -26.06 15.38 5.09
CA PRO A 6 -25.03 14.53 5.69
C PRO A 6 -25.27 14.25 7.17
N ALA A 7 -25.85 15.19 7.91
CA ALA A 7 -26.08 15.03 9.35
C ALA A 7 -27.17 13.97 9.58
N ALA A 8 -28.28 14.07 8.83
CA ALA A 8 -29.36 13.08 8.90
C ALA A 8 -28.88 11.67 8.49
N PHE A 9 -27.98 11.56 7.50
CA PHE A 9 -27.42 10.28 7.06
C PHE A 9 -26.62 9.57 8.17
N LEU A 10 -25.83 10.31 8.95
CA LEU A 10 -25.02 9.74 10.04
C LEU A 10 -25.87 9.28 11.24
N GLU A 11 -27.07 9.84 11.41
CA GLU A 11 -28.03 9.46 12.44
C GLU A 11 -28.94 8.30 12.01
N MET A 12 -28.81 7.79 10.77
CA MET A 12 -29.61 6.66 10.30
C MET A 12 -29.27 5.39 11.09
N PRO A 13 -30.26 4.68 11.66
CA PRO A 13 -30.02 3.41 12.33
C PRO A 13 -29.56 2.35 11.31
N ILE A 14 -28.50 1.62 11.66
CA ILE A 14 -28.03 0.46 10.90
C ILE A 14 -28.52 -0.79 11.63
N ASP A 15 -29.41 -1.55 11.00
CA ASP A 15 -30.05 -2.75 11.56
C ASP A 15 -29.42 -4.07 11.06
N GLN A 16 -28.42 -3.98 10.17
CA GLN A 16 -27.71 -5.13 9.62
C GLN A 16 -26.23 -5.14 10.02
N PRO A 17 -25.60 -6.32 10.14
CA PRO A 17 -24.18 -6.41 10.41
C PRO A 17 -23.37 -5.90 9.21
N LEU A 18 -22.23 -5.25 9.51
CA LEU A 18 -21.22 -4.97 8.50
C LEU A 18 -20.30 -6.18 8.37
N GLU A 19 -20.31 -6.82 7.20
CA GLU A 19 -19.52 -8.02 6.94
C GLU A 19 -18.24 -7.70 6.17
N ARG A 20 -17.21 -8.52 6.38
CA ARG A 20 -15.97 -8.44 5.61
C ARG A 20 -16.09 -9.29 4.36
N ARG A 21 -15.49 -8.81 3.26
CA ARG A 21 -15.24 -9.65 2.08
C ARG A 21 -14.24 -10.77 2.41
N ASN A 22 -14.27 -11.83 1.62
CA ASN A 22 -13.25 -12.88 1.71
C ASN A 22 -11.90 -12.33 1.21
N PRO A 23 -10.77 -12.78 1.78
CA PRO A 23 -9.45 -12.33 1.34
C PRO A 23 -9.06 -12.97 -0.01
N LEU A 24 -8.29 -12.25 -0.82
CA LEU A 24 -7.64 -12.84 -1.99
C LEU A 24 -6.63 -13.92 -1.55
N PRO A 25 -6.46 -15.01 -2.31
CA PRO A 25 -5.45 -16.04 -2.03
C PRO A 25 -4.04 -15.47 -1.86
N ALA A 26 -3.39 -15.82 -0.75
CA ALA A 26 -1.97 -15.55 -0.52
C ALA A 26 -1.06 -16.44 -1.38
N GLY A 27 0.18 -16.03 -1.57
CA GLY A 27 1.21 -16.75 -2.33
C GLY A 27 1.08 -16.67 -3.85
N ARG A 28 -0.09 -16.24 -4.35
CA ARG A 28 -0.38 -15.97 -5.76
C ARG A 28 0.13 -14.59 -6.18
N ASP A 29 0.54 -14.50 -7.44
CA ASP A 29 0.94 -13.28 -8.11
C ASP A 29 -0.25 -12.60 -8.78
N TYR A 30 -0.33 -11.28 -8.64
CA TYR A 30 -1.37 -10.43 -9.21
C TYR A 30 -0.72 -9.29 -9.99
N ILE A 31 -1.28 -8.98 -11.16
CA ILE A 31 -0.93 -7.76 -11.89
C ILE A 31 -1.53 -6.58 -11.15
N ALA A 32 -0.72 -5.54 -10.94
CA ALA A 32 -1.17 -4.35 -10.27
C ALA A 32 -0.59 -3.07 -10.88
N GLU A 33 -1.30 -1.97 -10.71
CA GLU A 33 -0.87 -0.63 -11.12
C GLU A 33 -0.61 0.24 -9.89
N ILE A 34 0.50 0.98 -9.89
CA ILE A 34 0.76 1.99 -8.86
C ILE A 34 -0.09 3.23 -9.16
N LYS A 35 -1.09 3.50 -8.31
CA LYS A 35 -2.03 4.61 -8.48
C LYS A 35 -1.54 5.93 -7.90
N SER A 36 -0.87 5.88 -6.75
CA SER A 36 -0.34 7.07 -6.11
C SER A 36 0.86 6.75 -5.22
N VAL A 37 1.68 7.77 -5.02
CA VAL A 37 2.79 7.74 -4.06
C VAL A 37 2.77 9.06 -3.28
N GLU A 38 2.54 8.98 -1.98
CA GLU A 38 2.37 10.16 -1.13
C GLU A 38 3.31 10.10 0.08
N PRO A 39 4.02 11.19 0.40
CA PRO A 39 4.73 11.27 1.67
C PRO A 39 3.72 11.46 2.81
N LYS A 40 3.85 10.68 3.87
CA LYS A 40 3.10 10.86 5.13
C LYS A 40 4.10 10.94 6.28
N PRO A 41 3.99 11.93 7.18
CA PRO A 41 4.78 11.91 8.41
C PRO A 41 4.32 10.76 9.31
N TRP A 42 5.22 10.23 10.12
CA TRP A 42 4.89 9.32 11.21
C TRP A 42 5.67 9.72 12.45
N THR A 43 5.06 9.45 13.61
CA THR A 43 5.67 9.62 14.92
C THR A 43 5.35 8.40 15.76
N LYS A 44 6.36 7.85 16.45
CA LYS A 44 6.20 6.79 17.44
C LYS A 44 6.86 7.25 18.72
N THR A 45 6.07 7.33 19.79
CA THR A 45 6.56 7.53 21.14
C THR A 45 6.78 6.17 21.79
N ALA A 46 7.98 5.93 22.29
CA ALA A 46 8.30 4.75 23.08
C ALA A 46 7.82 4.93 24.54
N GLU A 47 7.74 3.82 25.28
CA GLU A 47 7.30 3.82 26.68
C GLU A 47 8.21 4.65 27.60
N ASP A 48 9.49 4.80 27.24
CA ASP A 48 10.47 5.64 27.92
C ASP A 48 10.30 7.16 27.64
N GLY A 49 9.30 7.54 26.86
CA GLY A 49 9.02 8.93 26.47
C GLY A 49 9.85 9.43 25.29
N THR A 50 10.77 8.64 24.73
CA THR A 50 11.49 9.05 23.51
C THR A 50 10.58 9.00 22.29
N SER A 51 10.58 10.09 21.51
CA SER A 51 9.81 10.19 20.28
C SER A 51 10.73 10.01 19.08
N LYS A 52 10.34 9.09 18.17
CA LYS A 52 10.95 8.94 16.86
C LYS A 52 9.95 9.43 15.82
N SER A 53 10.41 10.25 14.89
CA SER A 53 9.61 10.73 13.77
C SER A 53 10.32 10.48 12.45
N GLY A 54 9.56 10.39 11.37
CA GLY A 54 10.13 10.27 10.03
C GLY A 54 9.08 10.43 8.94
N ILE A 55 9.47 10.07 7.72
CA ILE A 55 8.59 10.06 6.56
C ILE A 55 8.37 8.61 6.15
N ARG A 56 7.11 8.26 5.89
CA ARG A 56 6.75 7.04 5.18
C ARG A 56 6.17 7.40 3.81
N LEU A 57 6.50 6.59 2.81
CA LEU A 57 5.88 6.66 1.50
C LEU A 57 4.66 5.75 1.51
N ALA A 58 3.47 6.33 1.37
CA ALA A 58 2.24 5.59 1.14
C ALA A 58 2.13 5.31 -0.37
N VAL A 59 2.25 4.05 -0.77
CA VAL A 59 2.14 3.60 -2.15
C VAL A 59 0.79 2.91 -2.32
N GLN A 60 -0.10 3.52 -3.09
CA GLN A 60 -1.39 2.92 -3.42
C GLN A 60 -1.24 2.04 -4.65
N ILE A 61 -1.62 0.78 -4.51
CA ILE A 61 -1.49 -0.26 -5.51
C ILE A 61 -2.89 -0.80 -5.82
N GLN A 62 -3.27 -0.79 -7.08
CA GLN A 62 -4.52 -1.35 -7.54
C GLN A 62 -4.26 -2.67 -8.27
N LEU A 63 -4.65 -3.77 -7.64
CA LEU A 63 -4.57 -5.12 -8.17
C LEU A 63 -5.73 -5.36 -9.14
N GLN A 64 -5.45 -6.03 -10.25
CA GLN A 64 -6.47 -6.62 -11.09
C GLN A 64 -6.91 -7.95 -10.48
N VAL A 65 -8.20 -8.07 -10.16
CA VAL A 65 -8.77 -9.29 -9.59
C VAL A 65 -9.23 -10.19 -10.74
N PRO A 66 -8.65 -11.40 -10.88
CA PRO A 66 -9.08 -12.39 -11.86
C PRO A 66 -10.57 -12.71 -11.76
N GLU A 67 -11.21 -13.05 -12.89
CA GLU A 67 -12.66 -13.28 -12.94
C GLU A 67 -13.11 -14.38 -11.98
N GLU A 68 -12.31 -15.43 -11.82
CA GLU A 68 -12.59 -16.55 -10.93
C GLU A 68 -12.58 -16.18 -9.44
N LEU A 69 -11.98 -15.04 -9.09
CA LEU A 69 -11.91 -14.54 -7.71
C LEU A 69 -12.92 -13.42 -7.43
N ARG A 70 -13.64 -12.90 -8.44
CA ARG A 70 -14.68 -11.87 -8.23
C ARG A 70 -15.79 -12.27 -7.26
N PRO A 71 -16.27 -13.53 -7.23
CA PRO A 71 -17.29 -13.97 -6.26
C PRO A 71 -16.89 -13.85 -4.77
N LEU A 72 -15.63 -13.55 -4.46
CA LEU A 72 -15.16 -13.27 -3.09
C LEU A 72 -15.56 -11.88 -2.57
N GLY A 73 -16.28 -11.08 -3.38
CA GLY A 73 -16.73 -9.73 -3.04
C GLY A 73 -15.92 -8.63 -3.75
N TYR A 74 -15.45 -8.88 -4.97
CA TYR A 74 -14.66 -7.93 -5.79
C TYR A 74 -15.35 -7.62 -7.11
N ASP A 75 -16.59 -7.13 -7.05
CA ASP A 75 -17.43 -6.91 -8.23
C ASP A 75 -16.84 -5.90 -9.23
N SER A 76 -16.05 -4.94 -8.74
CA SER A 76 -15.34 -3.96 -9.58
C SER A 76 -14.17 -4.56 -10.38
N GLY A 77 -13.79 -5.82 -10.12
CA GLY A 77 -12.64 -6.47 -10.74
C GLY A 77 -11.29 -5.88 -10.32
N VAL A 78 -11.28 -4.95 -9.36
CA VAL A 78 -10.06 -4.33 -8.85
C VAL A 78 -10.05 -4.33 -7.32
N PHE A 79 -8.86 -4.46 -6.75
CA PHE A 79 -8.67 -4.37 -5.32
C PHE A 79 -7.51 -3.42 -5.00
N THR A 80 -7.76 -2.42 -4.15
CA THR A 80 -6.75 -1.42 -3.80
C THR A 80 -6.14 -1.70 -2.43
N LEU A 81 -4.81 -1.74 -2.38
CA LEU A 81 -4.01 -1.81 -1.16
C LEU A 81 -3.13 -0.57 -1.04
N THR A 82 -2.84 -0.16 0.20
CA THR A 82 -1.83 0.88 0.46
C THR A 82 -0.68 0.27 1.23
N GLU A 83 0.50 0.20 0.61
CA GLU A 83 1.73 -0.17 1.29
C GLU A 83 2.38 1.08 1.90
N SER A 84 2.89 0.94 3.12
CA SER A 84 3.62 2.02 3.81
C SER A 84 5.10 1.67 3.91
N ILE A 85 5.93 2.37 3.12
CA ILE A 85 7.37 2.18 3.11
C ILE A 85 8.01 3.23 4.01
N MET A 86 8.62 2.81 5.11
CA MET A 86 9.38 3.73 5.98
C MET A 86 10.66 4.16 5.25
N LEU A 87 10.86 5.46 5.08
CA LEU A 87 12.04 5.98 4.40
C LEU A 87 13.16 6.22 5.42
N ASP A 88 14.33 5.65 5.15
CA ASP A 88 15.55 6.00 5.85
C ASP A 88 16.04 7.35 5.32
N LEU A 89 16.26 8.29 6.24
CA LEU A 89 16.74 9.63 5.94
C LEU A 89 18.18 9.79 6.42
N ASN A 90 18.99 10.52 5.66
CA ASN A 90 20.34 10.91 6.05
C ASN A 90 20.32 12.10 7.02
N ALA A 91 21.49 12.50 7.52
CA ALA A 91 21.61 13.59 8.51
C ALA A 91 21.09 14.96 8.00
N SER A 92 20.99 15.16 6.69
CA SER A 92 20.45 16.37 6.07
C SER A 92 18.95 16.28 5.78
N GLY A 93 18.28 15.19 6.19
CA GLY A 93 16.86 14.96 5.92
C GLY A 93 16.54 14.49 4.50
N GLY A 94 17.55 14.23 3.67
CA GLY A 94 17.40 13.63 2.34
C GLY A 94 17.29 12.11 2.41
N LEU A 95 16.96 11.46 1.29
CA LEU A 95 16.92 9.99 1.21
C LEU A 95 18.32 9.40 1.50
N ASP A 96 18.41 8.43 2.40
CA ASP A 96 19.67 7.72 2.67
C ASP A 96 19.90 6.63 1.61
N THR A 97 21.00 6.77 0.85
CA THR A 97 21.37 5.87 -0.25
C THR A 97 22.53 4.94 0.09
N ALA A 98 22.97 4.91 1.36
CA ALA A 98 24.02 4.00 1.79
C ALA A 98 23.60 2.51 1.65
N PRO A 99 24.55 1.58 1.46
CA PRO A 99 24.25 0.16 1.36
C PRO A 99 23.39 -0.35 2.53
N GLY A 100 22.30 -1.05 2.22
CA GLY A 100 21.36 -1.61 3.20
C GLY A 100 20.24 -0.65 3.63
N ARG A 101 20.24 0.61 3.18
CA ARG A 101 19.18 1.59 3.45
C ARG A 101 18.06 1.51 2.43
N ASN A 102 16.85 1.86 2.84
CA ASN A 102 15.68 1.99 1.97
C ASN A 102 15.41 0.71 1.14
N ASN A 103 15.60 -0.47 1.74
CA ASN A 103 15.54 -1.75 1.02
C ASN A 103 14.21 -2.00 0.31
N THR A 104 13.08 -1.67 0.92
CA THR A 104 11.76 -1.83 0.27
C THR A 104 11.63 -0.88 -0.91
N LEU A 105 12.04 0.39 -0.77
CA LEU A 105 12.07 1.32 -1.90
C LEU A 105 13.00 0.83 -3.02
N ARG A 106 14.16 0.24 -2.67
CA ARG A 106 15.06 -0.40 -3.64
C ARG A 106 14.34 -1.51 -4.42
N GLN A 107 13.61 -2.41 -3.75
CA GLN A 107 12.84 -3.48 -4.42
C GLN A 107 11.81 -2.90 -5.40
N TYR A 108 11.08 -1.87 -5.01
CA TYR A 108 10.16 -1.16 -5.91
C TYR A 108 10.88 -0.57 -7.12
N ARG A 109 11.99 0.12 -6.90
CA ARG A 109 12.78 0.70 -8.00
C ARG A 109 13.35 -0.37 -8.92
N GLU A 110 13.75 -1.53 -8.40
CA GLU A 110 14.22 -2.66 -9.20
C GLU A 110 13.09 -3.27 -10.03
N ALA A 111 11.93 -3.55 -9.42
CA ALA A 111 10.75 -4.03 -10.12
C ALA A 111 10.31 -3.11 -11.26
N LEU A 112 10.50 -1.80 -11.09
CA LEU A 112 10.15 -0.78 -12.08
C LEU A 112 11.29 -0.44 -13.06
N GLY A 113 12.47 -1.06 -12.92
CA GLY A 113 13.64 -0.78 -13.76
C GLY A 113 14.25 0.62 -13.56
N MET A 114 14.05 1.23 -12.39
CA MET A 114 14.47 2.60 -12.00
C MET A 114 15.64 2.63 -11.01
N ASN A 115 16.22 1.47 -10.69
CA ASN A 115 17.36 1.37 -9.77
C ASN A 115 18.70 1.30 -10.53
N LYS A 116 18.95 2.25 -11.44
CA LYS A 116 20.14 2.24 -12.31
C LYS A 116 21.16 3.30 -11.90
N PRO A 117 22.48 3.00 -11.94
CA PRO A 117 23.51 3.99 -11.71
C PRO A 117 23.42 5.16 -12.71
N GLY A 118 23.58 6.39 -12.22
CA GLY A 118 23.56 7.60 -13.05
C GLY A 118 22.18 8.12 -13.45
N GLU A 119 21.09 7.39 -13.18
CA GLU A 119 19.73 7.86 -13.46
C GLU A 119 19.17 8.66 -12.27
N VAL A 120 18.59 9.83 -12.57
CA VAL A 120 17.87 10.64 -11.59
C VAL A 120 16.47 10.06 -11.39
N PHE A 121 16.16 9.66 -10.16
CA PHE A 121 14.86 9.10 -9.78
C PHE A 121 13.98 10.16 -9.10
N ARG A 122 12.69 10.16 -9.45
CA ARG A 122 11.63 10.89 -8.72
C ARG A 122 10.50 9.92 -8.41
N PHE A 123 10.00 9.94 -7.17
CA PHE A 123 8.91 9.06 -6.73
C PHE A 123 7.68 9.12 -7.64
N SER A 124 7.30 10.30 -8.11
CA SER A 124 6.16 10.48 -9.01
C SER A 124 6.25 9.68 -10.31
N GLN A 125 7.45 9.29 -10.75
CA GLN A 125 7.65 8.48 -11.95
C GLN A 125 7.17 7.02 -11.78
N MET A 126 6.92 6.58 -10.53
CA MET A 126 6.37 5.26 -10.23
C MET A 126 4.89 5.15 -10.61
N VAL A 127 4.16 6.27 -10.59
CA VAL A 127 2.70 6.28 -10.82
C VAL A 127 2.38 5.85 -12.25
N GLY A 128 1.34 5.04 -12.40
CA GLY A 128 0.86 4.47 -13.67
C GLY A 128 1.65 3.26 -14.16
N LYS A 129 2.71 2.84 -13.45
CA LYS A 129 3.48 1.65 -13.83
C LYS A 129 2.86 0.38 -13.30
N LEU A 130 2.99 -0.67 -14.10
CA LEU A 130 2.56 -2.02 -13.76
C LEU A 130 3.66 -2.76 -13.01
N VAL A 131 3.25 -3.58 -12.05
CA VAL A 131 4.09 -4.45 -11.24
C VAL A 131 3.35 -5.78 -11.01
N THR A 132 4.12 -6.82 -10.76
CA THR A 132 3.60 -8.08 -10.22
C THR A 132 3.70 -8.04 -8.70
N VAL A 133 2.59 -8.27 -8.02
CA VAL A 133 2.49 -8.25 -6.56
C VAL A 133 2.12 -9.63 -6.05
N LYS A 134 2.94 -10.16 -5.14
CA LYS A 134 2.60 -11.36 -4.37
C LYS A 134 1.94 -10.94 -3.07
N LEU A 135 0.77 -11.52 -2.76
CA LEU A 135 0.10 -11.29 -1.49
C LEU A 135 0.55 -12.29 -0.42
N LYS A 136 0.59 -11.83 0.83
CA LYS A 136 0.61 -12.68 2.03
C LYS A 136 -0.59 -12.34 2.91
N HIS A 137 -0.94 -13.27 3.79
CA HIS A 137 -1.86 -13.00 4.87
C HIS A 137 -1.06 -12.75 6.15
N GLU A 138 -1.37 -11.64 6.81
CA GLU A 138 -0.97 -11.42 8.20
C GLU A 138 -2.19 -11.67 9.08
N ASP A 139 -2.02 -12.46 10.14
CA ASP A 139 -3.08 -12.66 11.12
C ASP A 139 -3.24 -11.38 11.94
N TYR A 140 -4.47 -10.90 12.03
CA TYR A 140 -4.85 -9.90 13.00
C TYR A 140 -6.10 -10.38 13.75
N LEU A 141 -5.90 -10.79 15.01
CA LEU A 141 -6.95 -11.29 15.89
C LEU A 141 -7.72 -12.48 15.27
N GLY A 142 -7.00 -13.41 14.64
CA GLY A 142 -7.58 -14.59 13.99
C GLY A 142 -8.19 -14.29 12.61
N VAL A 143 -8.05 -13.07 12.09
CA VAL A 143 -8.56 -12.69 10.77
C VAL A 143 -7.40 -12.39 9.82
N PRO A 144 -7.30 -13.10 8.69
CA PRO A 144 -6.26 -12.82 7.70
C PRO A 144 -6.45 -11.42 7.09
N GLN A 145 -5.35 -10.69 6.97
CA GLN A 145 -5.27 -9.39 6.31
C GLN A 145 -4.33 -9.49 5.12
N GLU A 146 -4.76 -9.05 3.94
CA GLU A 146 -3.87 -9.04 2.78
C GLU A 146 -2.79 -7.96 2.92
N ARG A 147 -1.56 -8.35 2.60
CA ARG A 147 -0.39 -7.49 2.55
C ARG A 147 0.47 -7.83 1.34
N VAL A 148 1.24 -6.86 0.89
CA VAL A 148 2.29 -7.10 -0.10
C VAL A 148 3.39 -7.94 0.57
N ALA A 149 3.69 -9.09 -0.02
CA ALA A 149 4.77 -9.97 0.39
C ALA A 149 6.04 -9.70 -0.40
N ALA A 150 5.88 -9.52 -1.72
CA ALA A 150 6.95 -9.25 -2.66
C ALA A 150 6.41 -8.47 -3.86
N ILE A 151 7.31 -7.74 -4.50
CA ILE A 151 7.05 -7.00 -5.74
C ILE A 151 8.10 -7.38 -6.80
N ALA A 152 7.65 -7.53 -8.04
CA ALA A 152 8.49 -7.83 -9.19
C ALA A 152 8.02 -7.01 -10.41
N GLY A 153 8.83 -7.00 -11.47
CA GLY A 153 8.41 -6.44 -12.76
C GLY A 153 7.16 -7.13 -13.28
N ALA A 154 6.33 -6.37 -13.99
CA ALA A 154 5.19 -6.91 -14.74
C ALA A 154 5.67 -7.65 -15.99
#